data_AF-X1D1V4-F1
#
_entry.id   AF-X1D1V4-F1
#
_cell.length_a   1.000
_cell.length_b   1.000
_cell.length_c   1.000
_cell.angle_alpha   90.00
_cell.angle_beta   90.00
_cell.angle_gamma   90.00
#
_symmetry.space_group_name_H-M   'P 1'
#
loop_
_entity.id
_entity.type
_entity.pdbx_description
1 polymer ?
#
loop_
_entity_poly.entity_id
_entity_poly.type
_entity_poly.pdbx_seq_one_letter_code
_entity_poly.pdbx_strand_id
1 'polypeptide(L)' 'WIIPCHRVIRQMGEMGGYRWGGFTKRAMIGYEAASTAL' A
#
# COMPACT_ATOMS: atom_id res chain seq x y z
N TRP A 1 -10.84 13.43 -3.63
CA TRP A 1 -11.03 12.15 -2.91
C TRP A 1 -10.18 11.08 -3.58
N ILE A 2 -9.05 10.71 -2.99
CA ILE A 2 -8.19 9.62 -3.47
C ILE A 2 -8.65 8.33 -2.79
N ILE A 3 -8.96 7.31 -3.57
CA ILE A 3 -9.30 5.98 -3.05
C ILE A 3 -8.00 5.32 -2.55
N PRO A 4 -7.89 4.90 -1.28
CA PRO A 4 -6.67 4.30 -0.72
C PRO A 4 -6.53 2.83 -1.13
N CYS A 5 -6.57 2.54 -2.44
CA CYS A 5 -6.54 1.18 -2.96
C CYS A 5 -5.19 0.47 -2.74
N HIS A 6 -4.13 1.19 -2.36
CA HIS A 6 -2.88 0.59 -1.92
C HIS A 6 -3.01 -0.15 -0.59
N ARG A 7 -4.00 0.17 0.25
CA ARG A 7 -4.24 -0.51 1.53
C ARG A 7 -4.90 -1.89 1.40
N VAL A 8 -5.39 -2.25 0.21
CA VAL A 8 -6.02 -3.56 -0.03
C VAL A 8 -4.95 -4.58 -0.39
N ILE A 9 -4.76 -5.59 0.46
CA ILE A 9 -3.82 -6.70 0.29
C ILE A 9 -4.55 -8.05 0.32
N ARG A 10 -3.91 -9.12 -0.18
CA ARG A 10 -4.50 -10.47 -0.15
C ARG A 10 -4.40 -11.05 1.25
N GLN A 11 -5.22 -12.07 1.53
CA GLN A 11 -5.28 -12.73 2.84
C GLN A 11 -3.92 -13.22 3.36
N MET A 12 -3.05 -13.74 2.48
CA MET A 12 -1.73 -14.24 2.85
C MET A 12 -0.65 -13.15 2.91
N GLY A 13 -1.04 -11.86 2.91
CA GLY A 13 -0.11 -10.73 2.94
C GLY A 13 0.54 -10.42 1.59
N GLU A 14 0.21 -11.15 0.53
CA GLU A 14 0.68 -10.85 -0.82
C GLU A 14 0.10 -9.52 -1.32
N MET A 15 0.93 -8.78 -2.05
CA MET A 15 0.45 -7.60 -2.75
C MET A 15 -0.34 -8.01 -4.00
N GLY A 16 -1.62 -7.66 -4.01
CA GLY A 16 -2.42 -7.65 -5.24
C GLY A 16 -2.01 -6.50 -6.18
N GLY A 17 -2.60 -6.50 -7.38
CA GLY A 17 -2.35 -5.49 -8.41
C GLY A 17 -2.55 -4.05 -7.96
N TYR A 18 -1.89 -3.13 -8.67
CA TYR A 18 -1.97 -1.71 -8.42
C TYR A 18 -1.76 -0.92 -9.72
N ARG A 19 -2.56 0.11 -9.95
CA ARG A 19 -2.53 0.89 -11.20
C ARG A 19 -1.14 1.44 -11.54
N TRP A 20 -0.38 1.83 -10.53
CA TRP A 20 0.97 2.39 -10.67
C TRP A 20 2.08 1.39 -10.33
N GLY A 21 1.76 0.09 -10.33
CA GLY A 21 2.71 -0.98 -10.08
C GLY A 21 2.95 -1.31 -8.60
N GLY A 22 3.44 -2.52 -8.34
CA GLY A 22 3.67 -3.02 -6.98
C GLY A 22 4.76 -2.28 -6.21
N PHE A 23 5.72 -1.66 -6.90
CA PHE A 23 6.74 -0.81 -6.24
C PHE A 23 6.09 0.40 -5.56
N THR A 24 5.27 1.16 -6.29
CA THR A 24 4.56 2.33 -5.76
C THR A 24 3.65 1.94 -4.60
N LYS A 25 2.93 0.81 -4.72
CA LYS A 25 2.06 0.28 -3.64
C LYS A 25 2.85 0.05 -2.34
N ARG A 26 4.03 -0.60 -2.42
CA ARG A 26 4.91 -0.79 -1.25
C ARG A 26 5.35 0.52 -0.64
N ALA A 27 5.78 1.46 -1.48
CA ALA A 27 6.32 2.74 -1.02
C ALA A 27 5.27 3.52 -0.20
N MET A 28 4.01 3.56 -0.67
CA MET A 28 2.93 4.22 0.07
C MET A 28 2.60 3.53 1.40
N ILE A 29 2.51 2.19 1.42
CA ILE A 29 2.28 1.45 2.66
C ILE A 29 3.42 1.72 3.65
N GLY A 30 4.68 1.67 3.19
CA GLY A 30 5.85 1.93 4.02
C GLY A 30 5.90 3.36 4.56
N TYR A 31 5.54 4.35 3.75
CA TYR A 31 5.42 5.74 4.18
C TYR A 31 4.36 5.93 5.28
N GLU A 32 3.17 5.35 5.10
CA GLU A 32 2.10 5.40 6.12
C GLU A 32 2.52 4.72 7.43
N ALA A 33 3.20 3.56 7.34
CA ALA A 33 3.73 2.85 8.50
C ALA A 33 4.77 3.70 9.26
N ALA A 34 5.68 4.37 8.55
CA ALA A 34 6.66 5.26 9.16
C ALA A 34 6.02 6.52 9.77
N SER A 35 5.00 7.08 9.10
CA SER A 35 4.30 8.27 9.57
C SER A 35 3.43 8.03 10.82
N THR A 36 3.06 6.78 11.11
CA THR A 36 2.25 6.41 12.28
C THR A 36 3.13 5.97 13.47
N ALA A 37 4.44 5.87 13.30
CA ALA A 37 5.37 5.31 14.30
C ALA A 37 5.95 6.34 15.29
N LEU A 38 5.34 7.52 15.41
CA LEU A 38 5.63 8.56 16.40
C LEU A 38 4.50 8.65 17.42
#